data_AF-A0A2A3G4T9-F1
#
_entry.id   AF-A0A2A3G4T9-F1
#
_cell.length_a   1.000
_cell.length_b   1.000
_cell.length_c   1.000
_cell.angle_alpha   90.00
_cell.angle_beta   90.00
_cell.angle_gamma   90.00
#
_symmetry.space_group_name_H-M   'P 1'
#
loop_
_entity.id
_entity.type
_entity.pdbx_description
1 polymer ?
#
loop_
_entity_poly.entity_id
_entity_poly.type
_entity_poly.pdbx_seq_one_letter_code
_entity_poly.pdbx_strand_id
1 'polypeptide(L)'
;MIADHDELLDAALAVLRERGPLSDRELTVALADSGWGGVDDLIEYVEEFDAPLLGTLPDDRWVALDVLLAGRVLTHRLTAEEISADVVAPDDFGSLLRLASGDPGVDGFEVVFFEDEADELAARGGLGANWSDEEVLMLPRGALTQCSPGDLLAVIATDGGVRLDFVGEPVADAPELALRLTRRLSESSVIDLEEEVWHLLVDDPAAFTVPALPLAEIVEGADLDRSGQLVARRGFDFESYGRDLMIGVYADELGVPMDGAVAVATLVSLVTALEEDEDQDIQARFFERPELYAALADPAVMEVAAQELFDVDVDPEVLLIAAQRLLLSGPREVKAAASWIAGRATEMQGFPKQAEDHYEHALVLDGAFDLALFDLARFASDRGDAVRGLSLLNRMAAGDAEPLHAVLEYFQPTPRPGLGRNHPCWCGSGRKYKTCHLGKGDHALSERAGWLYQKAKLHAQELGWRDQIVEYAEIRSENWPGDAALFQALEDPLVTDVALFEGGAFADFVECRGDLLPPDEFALARQWQEVERSLHEVEEVRPGAGLTLRDLRTGDRRDIREVTASHQMHLGSLICARVVPAGDTWQIFGGIEPISQDRRASLLAALDDETTDPADLVEILSERFVPVSG
;
A
#
# COMPACT_ATOMS: atom_id res chain seq x y z
N MET A 1 -15.42 -14.80 15.61
CA MET A 1 -16.37 -13.94 14.89
C MET A 1 -16.35 -12.67 15.70
N ILE A 2 -15.44 -11.78 15.32
CA ILE A 2 -15.37 -10.45 15.91
C ILE A 2 -16.65 -9.76 15.42
N ALA A 3 -17.30 -9.02 16.31
CA ALA A 3 -18.52 -8.31 15.94
C ALA A 3 -18.21 -7.27 14.86
N ASP A 4 -19.26 -6.80 14.18
CA ASP A 4 -19.14 -5.69 13.23
C ASP A 4 -18.43 -4.49 13.91
N HIS A 5 -17.50 -3.83 13.22
CA HIS A 5 -16.68 -2.74 13.78
C HIS A 5 -17.58 -1.63 14.34
N ASP A 6 -18.64 -1.29 13.60
CA ASP A 6 -19.63 -0.29 13.98
C ASP A 6 -20.40 -0.68 15.26
N GLU A 7 -20.76 -1.97 15.40
CA GLU A 7 -21.45 -2.47 16.60
C GLU A 7 -20.55 -2.41 17.84
N LEU A 8 -19.26 -2.69 17.68
CA LEU A 8 -18.27 -2.62 18.74
C LEU A 8 -18.01 -1.17 19.18
N LEU A 9 -17.92 -0.25 18.23
CA LEU A 9 -17.78 1.19 18.46
C LEU A 9 -19.00 1.76 19.20
N ASP A 10 -20.21 1.40 18.79
CA ASP A 10 -21.47 1.78 19.47
C ASP A 10 -21.47 1.30 20.93
N ALA A 11 -20.99 0.07 21.16
CA ALA A 11 -20.85 -0.49 22.50
C ALA A 11 -19.82 0.29 23.33
N ALA A 12 -18.67 0.65 22.74
CA ALA A 12 -17.64 1.43 23.40
C ALA A 12 -18.16 2.81 23.84
N LEU A 13 -18.86 3.52 22.94
CA LEU A 13 -19.52 4.79 23.27
C LEU A 13 -20.56 4.61 24.38
N ALA A 14 -21.35 3.54 24.36
CA ALA A 14 -22.31 3.26 25.44
C ALA A 14 -21.62 3.07 26.80
N VAL A 15 -20.47 2.37 26.85
CA VAL A 15 -19.66 2.21 28.07
C VAL A 15 -19.14 3.56 28.54
N LEU A 16 -18.57 4.38 27.66
CA LEU A 16 -18.01 5.69 27.99
C LEU A 16 -19.09 6.66 28.49
N ARG A 17 -20.29 6.64 27.89
CA ARG A 17 -21.45 7.41 28.36
C ARG A 17 -21.88 7.03 29.77
N GLU A 18 -21.80 5.74 30.12
CA GLU A 18 -22.18 5.25 31.45
C GLU A 18 -21.09 5.50 32.50
N ARG A 19 -19.83 5.23 32.16
CA ARG A 19 -18.72 5.15 33.12
C ARG A 19 -17.83 6.39 33.15
N GLY A 20 -17.97 7.29 32.18
CA GLY A 20 -17.08 8.41 31.97
C GLY A 20 -15.78 7.99 31.28
N PRO A 21 -14.73 8.82 31.35
CA PRO A 21 -13.48 8.57 30.63
C PRO A 21 -12.74 7.33 31.11
N LEU A 22 -12.22 6.51 30.18
CA LEU A 22 -11.53 5.26 30.45
C LEU A 22 -10.27 5.12 29.58
N SER A 23 -9.22 4.51 30.13
CA SER A 23 -8.05 4.09 29.32
C SER A 23 -8.39 2.93 28.37
N ASP A 24 -7.57 2.69 27.34
CA ASP A 24 -7.72 1.57 26.38
C ASP A 24 -8.00 0.26 27.11
N ARG A 25 -7.18 -0.04 28.12
CA ARG A 25 -7.28 -1.27 28.90
C ARG A 25 -8.58 -1.37 29.69
N GLU A 26 -9.05 -0.27 30.27
CA GLU A 26 -10.29 -0.25 31.05
C GLU A 26 -11.51 -0.38 30.15
N LEU A 27 -11.49 0.28 28.99
CA LEU A 27 -12.53 0.18 27.97
C LEU A 27 -12.59 -1.24 27.38
N THR A 28 -11.44 -1.79 27.02
CA THR A 28 -11.29 -3.18 26.53
C THR A 28 -11.85 -4.19 27.52
N VAL A 29 -11.51 -4.07 28.82
CA VAL A 29 -12.04 -4.95 29.86
C VAL A 29 -13.55 -4.80 30.01
N ALA A 30 -14.08 -3.58 29.92
CA ALA A 30 -15.52 -3.34 30.00
C ALA A 30 -16.28 -3.94 28.81
N LEU A 31 -15.72 -3.89 27.60
CA LEU A 31 -16.25 -4.53 26.40
C LEU A 31 -16.21 -6.06 26.50
N ALA A 32 -15.09 -6.61 26.96
CA ALA A 32 -14.93 -8.05 27.20
C ALA A 32 -15.93 -8.57 28.24
N ASP A 33 -16.09 -7.86 29.36
CA ASP A 33 -17.08 -8.18 30.41
C ASP A 33 -18.53 -8.12 29.87
N SER A 34 -18.77 -7.33 28.83
CA SER A 34 -20.05 -7.20 28.14
C SER A 34 -20.25 -8.25 27.04
N GLY A 35 -19.27 -9.12 26.79
CA GLY A 35 -19.37 -10.28 25.91
C GLY A 35 -18.88 -10.07 24.47
N TRP A 36 -18.17 -8.98 24.18
CA TRP A 36 -17.71 -8.65 22.81
C TRP A 36 -16.48 -9.40 22.33
N GLY A 37 -15.73 -10.08 23.22
CA GLY A 37 -14.53 -10.79 22.85
C GLY A 37 -13.57 -11.05 24.02
N GLY A 38 -12.41 -11.62 23.72
CA GLY A 38 -11.29 -11.70 24.65
C GLY A 38 -10.57 -10.35 24.76
N VAL A 39 -10.00 -10.03 25.92
CA VAL A 39 -9.26 -8.78 26.13
C VAL A 39 -8.07 -8.66 25.17
N ASP A 40 -7.33 -9.75 24.94
CA ASP A 40 -6.16 -9.74 24.07
C ASP A 40 -6.55 -9.54 22.60
N ASP A 41 -7.75 -10.00 22.18
CA ASP A 41 -8.24 -9.81 20.81
C ASP A 41 -8.80 -8.39 20.61
N LEU A 42 -9.43 -7.81 21.65
CA LEU A 42 -10.11 -6.52 21.55
C LEU A 42 -9.18 -5.31 21.65
N ILE A 43 -8.01 -5.45 22.29
CA ILE A 43 -7.16 -4.30 22.59
C ILE A 43 -6.63 -3.62 21.31
N GLU A 44 -6.26 -4.40 20.31
CA GLU A 44 -5.80 -3.89 19.00
C GLU A 44 -6.90 -3.07 18.32
N TYR A 45 -8.17 -3.52 18.38
CA TYR A 45 -9.30 -2.76 17.82
C TYR A 45 -9.62 -1.48 18.58
N VAL A 46 -9.49 -1.50 19.91
CA VAL A 46 -9.79 -0.32 20.74
C VAL A 46 -8.76 0.78 20.51
N GLU A 47 -7.49 0.42 20.33
CA GLU A 47 -6.41 1.35 20.01
C GLU A 47 -6.61 2.06 18.65
N GLU A 48 -7.40 1.47 17.75
CA GLU A 48 -7.66 1.98 16.39
C GLU A 48 -9.06 2.61 16.23
N PHE A 49 -9.82 2.85 17.31
CA PHE A 49 -11.15 3.45 17.18
C PHE A 49 -11.10 4.89 16.65
N ASP A 50 -11.93 5.15 15.64
CA ASP A 50 -12.22 6.50 15.18
C ASP A 50 -13.73 6.67 15.00
N ALA A 51 -14.27 7.74 15.59
CA ALA A 51 -15.69 8.08 15.50
C ALA A 51 -15.96 9.55 15.85
N PRO A 52 -16.94 10.20 15.20
CA PRO A 52 -17.21 11.63 15.43
C PRO A 52 -17.53 12.04 16.87
N LEU A 53 -18.09 11.12 17.68
CA LEU A 53 -18.47 11.39 19.08
C LEU A 53 -17.47 10.80 20.10
N LEU A 54 -16.37 10.25 19.62
CA LEU A 54 -15.30 9.72 20.44
C LEU A 54 -14.16 10.74 20.48
N GLY A 55 -13.66 11.03 21.68
CA GLY A 55 -12.49 11.91 21.86
C GLY A 55 -11.43 11.24 22.71
N THR A 56 -10.19 11.68 22.53
CA THR A 56 -9.04 11.21 23.31
C THR A 56 -8.51 12.36 24.16
N LEU A 57 -8.22 12.08 25.43
CA LEU A 57 -7.64 13.04 26.36
C LEU A 57 -6.10 12.96 26.29
N PRO A 58 -5.37 14.02 26.72
CA PRO A 58 -3.90 14.04 26.75
C PRO A 58 -3.23 13.01 27.68
N ASP A 59 -4.03 12.20 28.39
CA ASP A 59 -3.59 11.11 29.26
C ASP A 59 -4.10 9.74 28.78
N ASP A 60 -4.37 9.62 27.48
CA ASP A 60 -4.73 8.41 26.75
C ASP A 60 -6.05 7.77 27.24
N ARG A 61 -6.96 8.60 27.75
CA ARG A 61 -8.32 8.17 28.10
C ARG A 61 -9.30 8.58 27.01
N TRP A 62 -10.14 7.64 26.62
CA TRP A 62 -11.29 7.85 25.75
C TRP A 62 -12.41 8.56 26.49
N VAL A 63 -13.18 9.40 25.78
CA VAL A 63 -14.35 10.08 26.31
C VAL A 63 -15.46 10.16 25.26
N ALA A 64 -16.71 10.05 25.69
CA ALA A 64 -17.88 10.31 24.86
C ALA A 64 -18.17 11.82 24.82
N LEU A 65 -17.98 12.44 23.64
CA LEU A 65 -18.05 13.88 23.45
C LEU A 65 -19.48 14.43 23.63
N ASP A 66 -20.50 13.68 23.27
CA ASP A 66 -21.90 14.05 23.48
C ASP A 66 -22.26 14.28 24.95
N VAL A 67 -21.66 13.49 25.86
CA VAL A 67 -21.83 13.67 27.30
C VAL A 67 -20.93 14.78 27.84
N LEU A 68 -19.67 14.85 27.37
CA LEU A 68 -18.69 15.81 27.87
C LEU A 68 -19.04 17.26 27.53
N LEU A 69 -19.49 17.48 26.29
CA LEU A 69 -19.77 18.78 25.72
C LEU A 69 -21.20 19.26 26.01
N ALA A 70 -22.07 18.40 26.57
CA ALA A 70 -23.44 18.77 26.90
C ALA A 70 -23.51 20.02 27.80
N GLY A 71 -24.27 21.03 27.34
CA GLY A 71 -24.48 22.27 28.08
C GLY A 71 -23.26 23.19 28.15
N ARG A 72 -22.23 22.96 27.33
CA ARG A 72 -21.08 23.86 27.21
C ARG A 72 -21.38 25.03 26.27
N VAL A 73 -20.72 26.15 26.55
CA VAL A 73 -20.82 27.41 25.84
C VAL A 73 -19.43 27.90 25.53
N LEU A 74 -19.05 27.82 24.26
CA LEU A 74 -17.83 28.43 23.75
C LEU A 74 -18.20 29.70 22.98
N THR A 75 -17.28 30.65 22.90
CA THR A 75 -17.56 31.94 22.28
C THR A 75 -16.50 32.32 21.28
N HIS A 76 -16.89 33.07 20.27
CA HIS A 76 -15.99 33.60 19.25
C HIS A 76 -16.21 35.09 19.03
N ARG A 77 -15.13 35.84 18.81
CA ARG A 77 -15.19 37.28 18.59
C ARG A 77 -15.25 37.60 17.11
N LEU A 78 -16.41 38.09 16.68
CA LEU A 78 -16.67 38.36 15.27
C LEU A 78 -15.78 39.47 14.71
N THR A 79 -15.16 39.20 13.57
CA THR A 79 -14.40 40.15 12.77
C THR A 79 -15.29 40.87 11.76
N ALA A 80 -14.77 41.94 11.15
CA ALA A 80 -15.50 42.65 10.09
C ALA A 80 -15.67 41.81 8.82
N GLU A 81 -14.71 40.92 8.55
CA GLU A 81 -14.71 40.05 7.37
C GLU A 81 -15.79 38.97 7.50
N GLU A 82 -15.83 38.30 8.66
CA GLU A 82 -16.86 37.31 9.00
C GLU A 82 -18.28 37.87 8.92
N ILE A 83 -18.49 39.06 9.51
CA ILE A 83 -19.78 39.75 9.45
C ILE A 83 -20.19 40.06 8.00
N SER A 84 -19.23 40.43 7.14
CA SER A 84 -19.52 40.77 5.75
C SER A 84 -19.86 39.57 4.88
N ALA A 85 -19.31 38.39 5.21
CA ALA A 85 -19.49 37.15 4.48
C ALA A 85 -20.63 36.26 5.03
N ASP A 86 -21.10 36.52 6.26
CA ASP A 86 -21.94 35.59 7.04
C ASP A 86 -21.27 34.20 7.15
N VAL A 87 -19.96 34.19 7.41
CA VAL A 87 -19.10 33.01 7.58
C VAL A 87 -18.25 33.24 8.82
N VAL A 88 -18.10 32.22 9.67
CA VAL A 88 -17.35 32.31 10.94
C VAL A 88 -16.33 31.17 11.03
N ALA A 89 -15.11 31.48 11.44
CA ALA A 89 -14.07 30.47 11.66
C ALA A 89 -14.35 29.68 12.96
N PRO A 90 -14.24 28.33 12.95
CA PRO A 90 -14.60 27.50 14.09
C PRO A 90 -13.50 27.40 15.14
N ASP A 91 -12.37 28.10 15.00
CA ASP A 91 -11.19 28.04 15.86
C ASP A 91 -11.55 27.94 17.37
N ASP A 92 -12.47 28.76 17.87
CA ASP A 92 -12.79 28.83 19.30
C ASP A 92 -13.87 27.85 19.78
N PHE A 93 -14.56 27.15 18.87
CA PHE A 93 -15.75 26.36 19.21
C PHE A 93 -15.95 25.08 18.38
N GLY A 94 -15.00 24.71 17.50
CA GLY A 94 -15.08 23.55 16.60
C GLY A 94 -15.50 22.26 17.30
N SER A 95 -14.97 22.02 18.51
CA SER A 95 -15.40 20.91 19.38
C SER A 95 -16.91 20.74 19.51
N LEU A 96 -17.66 21.84 19.63
CA LEU A 96 -19.11 21.77 19.78
C LEU A 96 -19.80 21.40 18.47
N LEU A 97 -19.21 21.71 17.32
CA LEU A 97 -19.78 21.40 16.00
C LEU A 97 -19.87 19.89 15.75
N ARG A 98 -19.09 19.07 16.47
CA ARG A 98 -19.23 17.60 16.49
C ARG A 98 -20.64 17.14 16.93
N LEU A 99 -21.38 17.99 17.64
CA LEU A 99 -22.76 17.73 18.06
C LEU A 99 -23.81 18.27 17.08
N ALA A 100 -23.41 19.00 16.03
CA ALA A 100 -24.35 19.56 15.07
C ALA A 100 -25.15 18.43 14.39
N SER A 101 -26.41 18.71 14.06
CA SER A 101 -27.26 17.71 13.41
C SER A 101 -26.88 17.44 11.95
N GLY A 102 -26.15 18.37 11.33
CA GLY A 102 -25.83 18.35 9.90
C GLY A 102 -26.99 18.81 9.00
N ASP A 103 -28.14 19.17 9.58
CA ASP A 103 -29.27 19.76 8.86
C ASP A 103 -29.28 21.30 9.09
N PRO A 104 -28.96 22.10 8.06
CA PRO A 104 -28.94 23.57 8.19
C PRO A 104 -30.29 24.17 8.61
N GLY A 105 -31.41 23.47 8.35
CA GLY A 105 -32.73 23.89 8.79
C GLY A 105 -32.96 23.72 10.30
N VAL A 106 -32.21 22.84 10.95
CA VAL A 106 -32.23 22.58 12.40
C VAL A 106 -31.18 23.42 13.11
N ASP A 107 -29.94 23.36 12.66
CA ASP A 107 -28.80 24.02 13.31
C ASP A 107 -28.78 25.54 13.04
N GLY A 108 -29.36 25.97 11.92
CA GLY A 108 -29.37 27.37 11.49
C GLY A 108 -28.04 27.84 10.88
N PHE A 109 -27.15 26.90 10.58
CA PHE A 109 -25.87 27.07 9.91
C PHE A 109 -25.50 25.79 9.17
N GLU A 110 -24.49 25.86 8.31
CA GLU A 110 -23.89 24.74 7.61
C GLU A 110 -22.39 24.72 7.91
N VAL A 111 -21.82 23.53 8.15
CA VAL A 111 -20.37 23.36 8.27
C VAL A 111 -19.85 22.99 6.90
N VAL A 112 -18.90 23.78 6.39
CA VAL A 112 -18.40 23.68 5.02
C VAL A 112 -16.90 23.46 5.04
N PHE A 113 -16.41 22.53 4.22
CA PHE A 113 -14.99 22.28 4.02
C PHE A 113 -14.49 23.00 2.76
N PHE A 114 -13.32 23.65 2.85
CA PHE A 114 -12.80 24.52 1.79
C PHE A 114 -12.56 23.79 0.46
N GLU A 115 -12.14 22.53 0.50
CA GLU A 115 -11.85 21.74 -0.71
C GLU A 115 -13.11 21.47 -1.54
N ASP A 116 -14.26 21.29 -0.86
CA ASP A 116 -15.51 20.87 -1.50
C ASP A 116 -16.33 22.05 -2.07
N GLU A 117 -16.27 23.23 -1.44
CA GLU A 117 -17.19 24.35 -1.75
C GLU A 117 -16.49 25.72 -1.97
N ALA A 118 -15.24 25.71 -2.44
CA ALA A 118 -14.46 26.92 -2.71
C ALA A 118 -15.20 28.00 -3.54
N ASP A 119 -15.99 27.58 -4.54
CA ASP A 119 -16.77 28.48 -5.40
C ASP A 119 -17.92 29.20 -4.65
N GLU A 120 -18.57 28.52 -3.70
CA GLU A 120 -19.67 29.10 -2.92
C GLU A 120 -19.16 30.10 -1.88
N LEU A 121 -18.05 29.76 -1.22
CA LEU A 121 -17.28 30.65 -0.34
C LEU A 121 -16.77 31.89 -1.08
N ALA A 122 -16.27 31.71 -2.30
CA ALA A 122 -15.87 32.81 -3.17
C ALA A 122 -17.05 33.73 -3.53
N ALA A 123 -18.22 33.17 -3.81
CA ALA A 123 -19.44 33.93 -4.12
C ALA A 123 -19.98 34.75 -2.94
N ARG A 124 -19.55 34.45 -1.71
CA ARG A 124 -19.85 35.23 -0.49
C ARG A 124 -18.85 36.36 -0.21
N GLY A 125 -17.81 36.51 -1.03
CA GLY A 125 -16.79 37.55 -0.87
C GLY A 125 -15.62 37.14 0.03
N GLY A 126 -15.49 35.86 0.36
CA GLY A 126 -14.49 35.32 1.29
C GLY A 126 -13.05 35.22 0.77
N LEU A 127 -12.79 35.47 -0.53
CA LEU A 127 -11.47 35.30 -1.17
C LEU A 127 -10.36 36.24 -0.65
N GLY A 128 -10.69 37.20 0.23
CA GLY A 128 -9.72 38.13 0.83
C GLY A 128 -9.43 37.89 2.31
N ALA A 129 -10.20 37.03 2.98
CA ALA A 129 -10.00 36.68 4.38
C ALA A 129 -9.10 35.45 4.46
N ASN A 130 -8.04 35.54 5.27
CA ASN A 130 -7.08 34.45 5.47
C ASN A 130 -7.65 33.48 6.50
N TRP A 131 -8.65 32.69 6.08
CA TRP A 131 -9.25 31.65 6.91
C TRP A 131 -8.17 30.61 7.26
N SER A 132 -7.97 30.36 8.55
CA SER A 132 -6.88 29.55 9.09
C SER A 132 -7.17 28.06 9.13
N ASP A 133 -8.44 27.65 9.08
CA ASP A 133 -8.89 26.26 9.20
C ASP A 133 -9.57 25.77 7.91
N GLU A 134 -9.54 24.45 7.69
CA GLU A 134 -10.13 23.75 6.53
C GLU A 134 -11.66 23.70 6.56
N GLU A 135 -12.28 23.99 7.71
CA GLU A 135 -13.72 24.07 7.91
C GLU A 135 -14.18 25.46 8.36
N VAL A 136 -15.39 25.85 7.93
CA VAL A 136 -16.03 27.11 8.34
C VAL A 136 -17.51 26.93 8.62
N LEU A 137 -18.03 27.78 9.52
CA LEU A 137 -19.44 27.84 9.84
C LEU A 137 -20.13 28.87 8.93
N MET A 138 -20.90 28.38 7.97
CA MET A 138 -21.63 29.18 6.99
C MET A 138 -23.05 29.49 7.48
N LEU A 139 -23.35 30.78 7.68
CA LEU A 139 -24.65 31.23 8.17
C LEU A 139 -25.60 31.62 7.01
N PRO A 140 -26.92 31.66 7.25
CA PRO A 140 -27.87 32.26 6.30
C PRO A 140 -27.51 33.72 6.00
N ARG A 141 -27.63 34.13 4.74
CA ARG A 141 -27.31 35.51 4.33
C ARG A 141 -28.07 36.54 5.15
N GLY A 142 -27.34 37.50 5.70
CA GLY A 142 -27.82 38.58 6.53
C GLY A 142 -27.91 38.25 8.02
N ALA A 143 -27.51 37.04 8.46
CA ALA A 143 -27.56 36.62 9.86
C ALA A 143 -26.75 37.54 10.78
N LEU A 144 -25.62 38.06 10.30
CA LEU A 144 -24.72 38.91 11.08
C LEU A 144 -24.92 40.42 10.86
N THR A 145 -25.92 40.84 10.07
CA THR A 145 -26.11 42.26 9.68
C THR A 145 -26.37 43.23 10.85
N GLN A 146 -26.79 42.73 12.01
CA GLN A 146 -26.99 43.52 13.22
C GLN A 146 -25.77 43.55 14.15
N CYS A 147 -24.74 42.77 13.84
CA CYS A 147 -23.52 42.66 14.63
C CYS A 147 -22.52 43.75 14.25
N SER A 148 -21.62 44.05 15.18
CA SER A 148 -20.45 44.90 15.00
C SER A 148 -19.18 44.09 15.25
N PRO A 149 -18.05 44.44 14.60
CA PRO A 149 -16.77 43.81 14.91
C PRO A 149 -16.46 43.90 16.41
N GLY A 150 -16.12 42.77 17.01
CA GLY A 150 -15.92 42.63 18.45
C GLY A 150 -17.10 42.06 19.23
N ASP A 151 -18.29 41.95 18.62
CA ASP A 151 -19.41 41.23 19.24
C ASP A 151 -19.07 39.75 19.41
N LEU A 152 -19.62 39.12 20.46
CA LEU A 152 -19.38 37.73 20.80
C LEU A 152 -20.54 36.85 20.34
N LEU A 153 -20.23 35.91 19.45
CA LEU A 153 -21.08 34.77 19.11
C LEU A 153 -20.86 33.69 20.17
N ALA A 154 -21.93 33.21 20.80
CA ALA A 154 -21.92 32.03 21.65
C ALA A 154 -22.42 30.83 20.86
N VAL A 155 -21.65 29.75 20.94
CA VAL A 155 -21.99 28.43 20.41
C VAL A 155 -22.31 27.54 21.61
N ILE A 156 -23.53 27.04 21.66
CA ILE A 156 -24.11 26.41 22.85
C ILE A 156 -24.49 24.99 22.51
N ALA A 157 -23.87 24.04 23.19
CA ALA A 157 -24.27 22.64 23.13
C ALA A 157 -25.57 22.41 23.91
N THR A 158 -26.49 21.69 23.29
CA THR A 158 -27.81 21.36 23.82
C THR A 158 -28.06 19.85 23.73
N ASP A 159 -29.09 19.35 24.41
CA ASP A 159 -29.47 17.93 24.37
C ASP A 159 -29.81 17.40 22.96
N GLY A 160 -30.00 18.28 21.97
CA GLY A 160 -30.38 17.93 20.60
C GLY A 160 -29.49 18.56 19.52
N GLY A 161 -28.29 19.03 19.88
CA GLY A 161 -27.31 19.57 18.93
C GLY A 161 -26.76 20.92 19.35
N VAL A 162 -26.41 21.77 18.38
CA VAL A 162 -25.74 23.07 18.62
C VAL A 162 -26.68 24.22 18.32
N ARG A 163 -26.61 25.27 19.15
CA ARG A 163 -27.36 26.51 18.93
C ARG A 163 -26.46 27.72 19.03
N LEU A 164 -26.69 28.69 18.15
CA LEU A 164 -26.01 29.98 18.18
C LEU A 164 -26.81 31.04 18.98
N ASP A 165 -26.09 31.93 19.66
CA ASP A 165 -26.64 33.09 20.37
C ASP A 165 -25.64 34.25 20.42
N PHE A 166 -26.06 35.44 20.84
CA PHE A 166 -25.17 36.58 21.01
C PHE A 166 -25.05 37.00 22.47
N VAL A 167 -23.82 37.26 22.92
CA VAL A 167 -23.55 37.57 24.33
C VAL A 167 -23.60 39.09 24.56
N GLY A 168 -24.52 39.54 25.43
CA GLY A 168 -24.67 40.95 25.81
C GLY A 168 -24.13 41.32 27.20
N GLU A 169 -23.64 40.35 27.98
CA GLU A 169 -23.13 40.51 29.35
C GLU A 169 -21.62 40.22 29.43
N PRO A 170 -20.92 40.59 30.52
CA PRO A 170 -19.52 40.23 30.71
C PRO A 170 -19.34 38.71 30.74
N VAL A 171 -18.37 38.21 29.99
CA VAL A 171 -18.00 36.79 29.96
C VAL A 171 -17.03 36.43 31.09
N ALA A 172 -16.96 35.15 31.44
CA ALA A 172 -16.00 34.64 32.41
C ALA A 172 -14.57 34.57 31.84
N ASP A 173 -13.55 34.90 32.65
CA ASP A 173 -12.15 34.91 32.19
C ASP A 173 -11.52 33.50 32.03
N ALA A 174 -12.14 32.46 32.59
CA ALA A 174 -11.70 31.05 32.56
C ALA A 174 -10.18 30.82 32.81
N PRO A 175 -9.61 31.33 33.92
CA PRO A 175 -8.16 31.26 34.18
C PRO A 175 -7.62 29.83 34.36
N GLU A 176 -8.50 28.86 34.67
CA GLU A 176 -8.15 27.45 34.83
C GLU A 176 -7.56 26.86 33.55
N LEU A 177 -8.08 27.24 32.37
CA LEU A 177 -7.54 26.80 31.09
C LEU A 177 -6.14 27.40 30.84
N ALA A 178 -5.97 28.71 31.02
CA ALA A 178 -4.67 29.36 30.87
C ALA A 178 -3.58 28.73 31.76
N LEU A 179 -3.92 28.42 33.03
CA LEU A 179 -3.03 27.74 33.97
C LEU A 179 -2.70 26.31 33.51
N ARG A 180 -3.69 25.58 32.96
CA ARG A 180 -3.51 24.23 32.42
C ARG A 180 -2.55 24.22 31.25
N LEU A 181 -2.78 25.05 30.24
CA LEU A 181 -1.93 25.18 29.05
C LEU A 181 -0.49 25.52 29.45
N THR A 182 -0.31 26.52 30.32
CA THR A 182 1.02 26.93 30.81
C THR A 182 1.74 25.78 31.53
N ARG A 183 1.02 25.00 32.34
CA ARG A 183 1.60 23.84 33.05
C ARG A 183 1.99 22.73 32.07
N ARG A 184 1.13 22.42 31.09
CA ARG A 184 1.39 21.36 30.11
C ARG A 184 2.57 21.71 29.20
N LEU A 185 2.67 22.95 28.78
CA LEU A 185 3.83 23.47 28.05
C LEU A 185 5.12 23.57 28.89
N SER A 186 5.12 23.17 30.16
CA SER A 186 6.34 22.93 30.94
C SER A 186 6.96 21.55 30.68
N GLU A 187 6.14 20.62 30.18
CA GLU A 187 6.49 19.22 29.92
C GLU A 187 6.53 18.92 28.40
N SER A 188 5.73 19.65 27.60
CA SER A 188 5.66 19.53 26.14
C SER A 188 6.04 20.84 25.44
N SER A 189 6.49 20.77 24.18
CA SER A 189 6.81 21.97 23.36
C SER A 189 5.60 22.56 22.65
N VAL A 190 4.65 21.70 22.30
CA VAL A 190 3.37 22.00 21.65
C VAL A 190 2.32 21.05 22.25
N ILE A 191 1.08 21.49 22.31
CA ILE A 191 -0.07 20.73 22.81
C ILE A 191 -1.29 21.00 21.94
N ASP A 192 -2.21 20.05 21.91
CA ASP A 192 -3.53 20.23 21.32
C ASP A 192 -4.45 20.97 22.30
N LEU A 193 -5.06 22.06 21.83
CA LEU A 193 -5.94 22.91 22.62
C LEU A 193 -7.28 22.23 22.91
N GLU A 194 -7.82 21.52 21.93
CA GLU A 194 -9.12 20.86 22.02
C GLU A 194 -9.06 19.75 23.08
N GLU A 195 -8.03 18.91 23.02
CA GLU A 195 -7.81 17.85 24.02
C GLU A 195 -7.65 18.42 25.44
N GLU A 196 -6.94 19.55 25.59
CA GLU A 196 -6.76 20.20 26.90
C GLU A 196 -8.03 20.87 27.41
N VAL A 197 -8.89 21.38 26.51
CA VAL A 197 -10.24 21.82 26.86
C VAL A 197 -11.07 20.63 27.34
N TRP A 198 -11.10 19.53 26.61
CA TRP A 198 -11.83 18.33 27.01
C TRP A 198 -11.38 17.80 28.37
N HIS A 199 -10.06 17.75 28.58
CA HIS A 199 -9.51 17.33 29.86
C HIS A 199 -9.87 18.30 31.00
N LEU A 200 -9.98 19.60 30.73
CA LEU A 200 -10.53 20.56 31.69
C LEU A 200 -12.00 20.30 32.00
N LEU A 201 -12.81 19.96 31.01
CA LEU A 201 -14.23 19.66 31.22
C LEU A 201 -14.45 18.40 32.08
N VAL A 202 -13.53 17.44 32.01
CA VAL A 202 -13.53 16.26 32.89
C VAL A 202 -13.17 16.63 34.33
N ASP A 203 -12.13 17.46 34.52
CA ASP A 203 -11.67 17.86 35.87
C ASP A 203 -12.59 18.87 36.55
N ASP A 204 -13.19 19.77 35.77
CA ASP A 204 -14.11 20.79 36.21
C ASP A 204 -15.40 20.79 35.37
N PRO A 205 -16.42 20.02 35.78
CA PRO A 205 -17.70 19.97 35.07
C PRO A 205 -18.46 21.29 35.01
N ALA A 206 -18.05 22.33 35.74
CA ALA A 206 -18.62 23.68 35.67
C ALA A 206 -17.93 24.58 34.64
N ALA A 207 -16.76 24.20 34.14
CA ALA A 207 -16.04 24.94 33.11
C ALA A 207 -16.90 25.09 31.85
N PHE A 208 -16.89 26.29 31.28
CA PHE A 208 -17.65 26.65 30.07
C PHE A 208 -19.15 26.35 30.13
N THR A 209 -19.78 26.28 31.31
CA THR A 209 -21.26 26.19 31.42
C THR A 209 -21.96 27.53 31.23
N VAL A 210 -21.18 28.61 31.17
CA VAL A 210 -21.60 29.99 30.88
C VAL A 210 -20.61 30.58 29.86
N PRO A 211 -21.02 31.60 29.09
CA PRO A 211 -20.10 32.28 28.17
C PRO A 211 -18.79 32.72 28.85
N ALA A 212 -17.66 32.27 28.29
CA ALA A 212 -16.31 32.63 28.71
C ALA A 212 -15.64 33.52 27.66
N LEU A 213 -14.39 33.95 27.89
CA LEU A 213 -13.57 34.52 26.83
C LEU A 213 -13.36 33.48 25.71
N PRO A 214 -13.27 33.90 24.44
CA PRO A 214 -12.85 33.02 23.35
C PRO A 214 -11.54 32.32 23.67
N LEU A 215 -11.39 31.07 23.20
CA LEU A 215 -10.20 30.27 23.51
C LEU A 215 -8.91 30.96 23.04
N ALA A 216 -8.93 31.59 21.87
CA ALA A 216 -7.83 32.41 21.34
C ALA A 216 -7.43 33.54 22.29
N GLU A 217 -8.39 34.21 22.94
CA GLU A 217 -8.10 35.26 23.92
C GLU A 217 -7.54 34.73 25.23
N ILE A 218 -7.97 33.54 25.66
CA ILE A 218 -7.40 32.86 26.84
C ILE A 218 -5.94 32.47 26.56
N VAL A 219 -5.65 31.94 25.37
CA VAL A 219 -4.29 31.57 24.93
C VAL A 219 -3.39 32.81 24.83
N GLU A 220 -3.86 33.86 24.15
CA GLU A 220 -3.12 35.12 24.02
C GLU A 220 -2.89 35.79 25.40
N GLY A 221 -3.90 35.77 26.27
CA GLY A 221 -3.81 36.26 27.64
C GLY A 221 -2.82 35.49 28.52
N ALA A 222 -2.52 34.23 28.16
CA ALA A 222 -1.50 33.39 28.80
C ALA A 222 -0.09 33.62 28.22
N ASP A 223 0.09 34.54 27.26
CA ASP A 223 1.33 34.79 26.53
C ASP A 223 1.85 33.55 25.78
N LEU A 224 0.94 32.90 25.05
CA LEU A 224 1.20 31.72 24.22
C LEU A 224 0.86 32.02 22.75
N ASP A 225 1.49 31.28 21.83
CA ASP A 225 1.15 31.32 20.40
C ASP A 225 0.23 30.15 20.05
N ARG A 226 -0.57 30.34 19.00
CA ARG A 226 -1.56 29.38 18.51
C ARG A 226 -1.51 29.28 16.98
N SER A 227 -1.71 28.07 16.45
CA SER A 227 -1.93 27.79 15.02
C SER A 227 -2.99 26.70 14.90
N GLY A 228 -4.21 27.03 14.45
CA GLY A 228 -5.33 26.09 14.48
C GLY A 228 -5.62 25.62 15.91
N GLN A 229 -5.65 24.30 16.14
CA GLN A 229 -5.78 23.72 17.48
C GLN A 229 -4.43 23.55 18.22
N LEU A 230 -3.30 23.83 17.59
CA LEU A 230 -1.99 23.70 18.24
C LEU A 230 -1.64 24.95 19.05
N VAL A 231 -1.19 24.75 20.30
CA VAL A 231 -0.74 25.82 21.19
C VAL A 231 0.69 25.57 21.65
N ALA A 232 1.52 26.61 21.62
CA ALA A 232 2.91 26.53 22.01
C ALA A 232 3.40 27.84 22.66
N ARG A 233 4.63 27.84 23.17
CA ARG A 233 5.26 29.05 23.72
C ARG A 233 5.56 30.05 22.59
N ARG A 234 5.61 31.35 22.93
CA ARG A 234 5.97 32.42 21.99
C ARG A 234 7.19 32.10 21.12
N GLY A 235 7.04 32.27 19.81
CA GLY A 235 8.09 32.06 18.80
C GLY A 235 8.29 30.60 18.38
N PHE A 236 7.32 29.72 18.66
CA PHE A 236 7.33 28.34 18.14
C PHE A 236 7.12 28.32 16.62
N ASP A 237 7.79 27.39 15.94
CA ASP A 237 7.72 27.23 14.48
C ASP A 237 6.70 26.14 14.13
N PHE A 238 5.43 26.51 14.04
CA PHE A 238 4.33 25.59 13.70
C PHE A 238 4.45 25.04 12.28
N GLU A 239 5.00 25.80 11.34
CA GLU A 239 5.16 25.37 9.96
C GLU A 239 6.20 24.23 9.86
N SER A 240 7.32 24.35 10.58
CA SER A 240 8.28 23.25 10.67
C SER A 240 7.68 22.03 11.38
N TYR A 241 6.94 22.25 12.47
CA TYR A 241 6.32 21.15 13.22
C TYR A 241 5.28 20.39 12.40
N GLY A 242 4.39 21.09 11.68
CA GLY A 242 3.39 20.47 10.82
C GLY A 242 4.02 19.66 9.68
N ARG A 243 5.09 20.18 9.06
CA ARG A 243 5.85 19.41 8.05
C ARG A 243 6.46 18.13 8.64
N ASP A 244 7.07 18.21 9.82
CA ASP A 244 7.67 17.05 10.47
C ASP A 244 6.60 16.00 10.84
N LEU A 245 5.39 16.42 11.24
CA LEU A 245 4.26 15.54 11.52
C LEU A 245 3.78 14.81 10.26
N MET A 246 3.54 15.55 9.17
CA MET A 246 3.12 14.97 7.89
C MET A 246 4.14 13.98 7.35
N ILE A 247 5.44 14.30 7.45
CA ILE A 247 6.53 13.38 7.09
C ILE A 247 6.51 12.14 7.98
N GLY A 248 6.18 12.27 9.27
CA GLY A 248 6.05 11.16 10.20
C GLY A 248 4.95 10.19 9.80
N VAL A 249 3.75 10.71 9.52
CA VAL A 249 2.60 9.90 9.03
C VAL A 249 2.97 9.17 7.74
N TYR A 250 3.53 9.89 6.76
CA TYR A 250 3.95 9.28 5.51
C TYR A 250 5.07 8.22 5.72
N ALA A 251 5.97 8.43 6.69
CA ALA A 251 7.00 7.46 7.02
C ALA A 251 6.42 6.15 7.60
N ASP A 252 5.41 6.27 8.47
CA ASP A 252 4.73 5.13 9.06
C ASP A 252 3.92 4.36 8.01
N GLU A 253 3.20 5.05 7.12
CA GLU A 253 2.50 4.45 5.97
C GLU A 253 3.44 3.65 5.06
N LEU A 254 4.60 4.22 4.75
CA LEU A 254 5.62 3.59 3.92
C LEU A 254 6.43 2.50 4.66
N GLY A 255 6.34 2.43 5.98
CA GLY A 255 7.16 1.53 6.80
C GLY A 255 8.67 1.84 6.76
N VAL A 256 9.05 3.11 6.55
CA VAL A 256 10.45 3.55 6.45
C VAL A 256 10.78 4.59 7.54
N PRO A 257 12.05 4.81 7.87
CA PRO A 257 12.44 5.91 8.75
C PRO A 257 12.08 7.28 8.15
N MET A 258 11.91 8.31 8.99
CA MET A 258 11.54 9.67 8.53
C MET A 258 12.45 10.24 7.44
N ASP A 259 13.77 10.03 7.53
CA ASP A 259 14.71 10.48 6.49
C ASP A 259 14.56 9.68 5.18
N GLY A 260 14.14 8.42 5.28
CA GLY A 260 13.68 7.60 4.16
C GLY A 260 12.45 8.17 3.48
N ALA A 261 11.41 8.50 4.25
CA ALA A 261 10.17 9.10 3.73
C ALA A 261 10.43 10.44 3.03
N VAL A 262 11.29 11.29 3.60
CA VAL A 262 11.73 12.53 2.94
C VAL A 262 12.41 12.24 1.61
N ALA A 263 13.28 11.23 1.56
CA ALA A 263 14.00 10.89 0.33
C ALA A 263 13.08 10.32 -0.76
N VAL A 264 12.10 9.48 -0.36
CA VAL A 264 11.03 8.96 -1.22
C VAL A 264 10.19 10.12 -1.77
N ALA A 265 9.61 10.95 -0.89
CA ALA A 265 8.80 12.10 -1.29
C ALA A 265 9.56 13.07 -2.21
N THR A 266 10.86 13.28 -1.96
CA THR A 266 11.70 14.15 -2.79
C THR A 266 11.90 13.54 -4.19
N LEU A 267 12.10 12.23 -4.30
CA LEU A 267 12.23 11.54 -5.59
C LEU A 267 10.91 11.50 -6.36
N VAL A 268 9.80 11.15 -5.70
CA VAL A 268 8.46 11.17 -6.30
C VAL A 268 8.14 12.55 -6.84
N SER A 269 8.32 13.60 -6.02
CA SER A 269 8.12 14.99 -6.44
C SER A 269 9.00 15.41 -7.62
N LEU A 270 10.24 14.92 -7.68
CA LEU A 270 11.14 15.17 -8.82
C LEU A 270 10.60 14.53 -10.10
N VAL A 271 10.13 13.28 -10.02
CA VAL A 271 9.58 12.54 -11.16
C VAL A 271 8.29 13.21 -11.65
N THR A 272 7.35 13.53 -10.75
CA THR A 272 6.12 14.24 -11.08
C THR A 272 6.40 15.57 -11.78
N ALA A 273 7.34 16.38 -11.26
CA ALA A 273 7.69 17.65 -11.89
C ALA A 273 8.31 17.48 -13.28
N LEU A 274 9.09 16.41 -13.50
CA LEU A 274 9.65 16.10 -14.82
C LEU A 274 8.57 15.63 -15.80
N GLU A 275 7.57 14.89 -15.32
CA GLU A 275 6.43 14.42 -16.12
C GLU A 275 5.50 15.55 -16.54
N GLU A 276 5.29 16.54 -15.66
CA GLU A 276 4.52 17.76 -15.94
C GLU A 276 5.26 18.76 -16.86
N ASP A 277 6.45 18.39 -17.37
CA ASP A 277 7.31 19.20 -18.24
C ASP A 277 7.73 20.54 -17.58
N GLU A 278 7.78 20.58 -16.23
CA GLU A 278 8.26 21.70 -15.42
C GLU A 278 9.80 21.77 -15.40
N ASP A 279 10.41 21.76 -16.58
CA ASP A 279 11.86 21.65 -16.74
C ASP A 279 12.61 22.93 -16.24
N GLN A 280 11.86 24.03 -16.06
CA GLN A 280 12.37 25.27 -15.48
C GLN A 280 12.55 25.08 -13.97
N ASP A 281 13.79 25.27 -13.50
CA ASP A 281 14.15 25.31 -12.08
C ASP A 281 14.30 23.96 -11.34
N ILE A 282 14.22 22.82 -12.04
CA ILE A 282 14.49 21.48 -11.45
C ILE A 282 15.80 21.45 -10.65
N GLN A 283 16.86 22.06 -11.19
CA GLN A 283 18.17 22.08 -10.53
C GLN A 283 18.15 22.86 -9.20
N ALA A 284 17.46 24.00 -9.13
CA ALA A 284 17.41 24.78 -7.90
C ALA A 284 16.45 24.13 -6.90
N ARG A 285 15.25 23.73 -7.36
CA ARG A 285 14.20 23.15 -6.53
C ARG A 285 14.61 21.82 -5.89
N PHE A 286 15.20 20.92 -6.68
CA PHE A 286 15.41 19.53 -6.26
C PHE A 286 16.85 19.18 -5.91
N PHE A 287 17.83 20.02 -6.24
CA PHE A 287 19.25 19.71 -6.05
C PHE A 287 20.06 20.79 -5.32
N GLU A 288 19.41 21.79 -4.72
CA GLU A 288 20.07 22.69 -3.74
C GLU A 288 20.38 21.99 -2.42
N ARG A 289 19.58 20.97 -2.05
CA ARG A 289 19.76 20.12 -0.87
C ARG A 289 19.91 18.65 -1.27
N PRO A 290 21.01 18.27 -1.94
CA PRO A 290 21.20 16.90 -2.42
C PRO A 290 21.22 15.86 -1.28
N GLU A 291 21.55 16.26 -0.05
CA GLU A 291 21.51 15.39 1.13
C GLU A 291 20.14 14.75 1.41
N LEU A 292 19.03 15.32 0.90
CA LEU A 292 17.69 14.75 1.05
C LEU A 292 17.53 13.39 0.36
N TYR A 293 18.34 13.09 -0.66
CA TYR A 293 18.31 11.79 -1.33
C TYR A 293 19.17 10.72 -0.65
N ALA A 294 19.89 11.05 0.43
CA ALA A 294 20.90 10.16 0.99
C ALA A 294 20.32 8.82 1.48
N ALA A 295 19.09 8.82 2.00
CA ALA A 295 18.44 7.62 2.51
C ALA A 295 18.08 6.61 1.40
N LEU A 296 17.92 7.04 0.15
CA LEU A 296 17.75 6.13 -1.01
C LEU A 296 18.99 5.25 -1.27
N ALA A 297 20.11 5.50 -0.59
CA ALA A 297 21.26 4.59 -0.63
C ALA A 297 20.96 3.25 0.08
N ASP A 298 19.97 3.21 0.97
CA ASP A 298 19.45 1.96 1.54
C ASP A 298 18.58 1.25 0.49
N PRO A 299 18.93 0.00 0.09
CA PRO A 299 18.13 -0.79 -0.84
C PRO A 299 16.65 -0.92 -0.44
N ALA A 300 16.33 -1.02 0.86
CA ALA A 300 14.94 -1.15 1.32
C ALA A 300 14.13 0.13 1.07
N VAL A 301 14.71 1.30 1.36
CA VAL A 301 14.06 2.60 1.09
C VAL A 301 13.93 2.83 -0.42
N MET A 302 14.93 2.44 -1.20
CA MET A 302 14.87 2.53 -2.67
C MET A 302 13.83 1.58 -3.27
N GLU A 303 13.62 0.40 -2.69
CA GLU A 303 12.57 -0.52 -3.15
C GLU A 303 11.18 0.06 -2.91
N VAL A 304 10.94 0.69 -1.75
CA VAL A 304 9.70 1.41 -1.45
C VAL A 304 9.50 2.59 -2.40
N ALA A 305 10.53 3.43 -2.61
CA ALA A 305 10.44 4.53 -3.55
C ALA A 305 10.20 4.07 -4.99
N ALA A 306 10.73 2.90 -5.39
CA ALA A 306 10.41 2.30 -6.66
C ALA A 306 8.92 1.91 -6.74
N GLN A 307 8.37 1.23 -5.74
CA GLN A 307 6.95 0.85 -5.70
C GLN A 307 6.05 2.08 -5.90
N GLU A 308 6.25 3.14 -5.12
CA GLU A 308 5.50 4.41 -5.25
C GLU A 308 5.56 5.00 -6.67
N LEU A 309 6.71 4.93 -7.32
CA LEU A 309 6.89 5.47 -8.67
C LEU A 309 6.32 4.59 -9.77
N PHE A 310 6.23 3.29 -9.56
CA PHE A 310 5.77 2.35 -10.59
C PHE A 310 4.27 2.09 -10.52
N ASP A 311 3.66 2.27 -9.35
CA ASP A 311 2.20 2.14 -9.16
C ASP A 311 1.41 3.24 -9.88
N VAL A 312 2.05 4.36 -10.24
CA VAL A 312 1.40 5.50 -10.92
C VAL A 312 1.62 5.56 -12.45
N ASP A 313 2.02 4.43 -13.07
CA ASP A 313 2.26 4.27 -14.53
C ASP A 313 3.15 5.37 -15.16
N VAL A 314 4.20 5.76 -14.43
CA VAL A 314 5.16 6.79 -14.89
C VAL A 314 5.86 6.33 -16.16
N ASP A 315 5.99 7.24 -17.14
CA ASP A 315 6.80 7.00 -18.34
C ASP A 315 8.25 6.59 -17.96
N PRO A 316 8.73 5.41 -18.37
CA PRO A 316 10.10 4.97 -18.10
C PRO A 316 11.18 5.95 -18.59
N GLU A 317 10.90 6.76 -19.63
CA GLU A 317 11.84 7.81 -20.07
C GLU A 317 12.02 8.90 -19.01
N VAL A 318 10.95 9.29 -18.30
CA VAL A 318 11.00 10.26 -17.19
C VAL A 318 11.82 9.70 -16.03
N LEU A 319 11.62 8.44 -15.67
CA LEU A 319 12.41 7.76 -14.64
C LEU A 319 13.89 7.69 -14.99
N LEU A 320 14.20 7.41 -16.26
CA LEU A 320 15.58 7.42 -16.74
C LEU A 320 16.20 8.83 -16.65
N ILE A 321 15.45 9.88 -16.96
CA ILE A 321 15.89 11.28 -16.80
C ILE A 321 16.14 11.59 -15.32
N ALA A 322 15.22 11.25 -14.42
CA ALA A 322 15.36 11.45 -12.98
C ALA A 322 16.62 10.75 -12.43
N ALA A 323 16.83 9.48 -12.82
CA ALA A 323 18.01 8.72 -12.47
C ALA A 323 19.31 9.37 -12.98
N GLN A 324 19.32 9.88 -14.21
CA GLN A 324 20.47 10.64 -14.74
C GLN A 324 20.75 11.91 -13.93
N ARG A 325 19.71 12.65 -13.53
CA ARG A 325 19.86 13.84 -12.68
C ARG A 325 20.47 13.48 -11.32
N LEU A 326 20.00 12.40 -10.68
CA LEU A 326 20.59 11.89 -9.43
C LEU A 326 22.05 11.47 -9.61
N LEU A 327 22.42 10.82 -10.72
CA LEU A 327 23.81 10.43 -10.99
C LEU A 327 24.75 11.63 -11.11
N LEU A 328 24.26 12.72 -11.72
CA LEU A 328 25.03 13.95 -11.92
C LEU A 328 25.11 14.79 -10.64
N SER A 329 23.96 15.08 -10.03
CA SER A 329 23.79 16.13 -9.02
C SER A 329 23.45 15.60 -7.63
N GLY A 330 23.09 14.32 -7.49
CA GLY A 330 22.84 13.68 -6.21
C GLY A 330 24.12 13.43 -5.40
N PRO A 331 23.98 13.13 -4.09
CA PRO A 331 25.09 12.80 -3.21
C PRO A 331 25.77 11.51 -3.66
N ARG A 332 26.97 11.20 -3.15
CA ARG A 332 27.75 10.04 -3.61
C ARG A 332 27.05 8.73 -3.27
N GLU A 333 26.36 8.71 -2.15
CA GLU A 333 25.69 7.59 -1.52
C GLU A 333 24.55 7.05 -2.40
N VAL A 334 23.75 7.93 -3.02
CA VAL A 334 22.59 7.53 -3.84
C VAL A 334 22.96 7.04 -5.24
N LYS A 335 24.23 7.14 -5.67
CA LYS A 335 24.58 6.87 -7.08
C LYS A 335 24.36 5.42 -7.51
N ALA A 336 24.53 4.47 -6.58
CA ALA A 336 24.23 3.07 -6.85
C ALA A 336 22.73 2.86 -7.08
N ALA A 337 21.89 3.40 -6.19
CA ALA A 337 20.44 3.41 -6.29
C ALA A 337 19.95 4.10 -7.58
N ALA A 338 20.48 5.27 -7.92
CA ALA A 338 20.17 5.96 -9.16
C ALA A 338 20.57 5.14 -10.40
N SER A 339 21.71 4.44 -10.38
CA SER A 339 22.09 3.54 -11.46
C SER A 339 21.12 2.35 -11.57
N TRP A 340 20.64 1.84 -10.43
CA TRP A 340 19.67 0.77 -10.39
C TRP A 340 18.30 1.19 -10.96
N ILE A 341 17.76 2.36 -10.57
CA ILE A 341 16.53 2.91 -11.17
C ILE A 341 16.69 3.07 -12.68
N ALA A 342 17.83 3.59 -13.15
CA ALA A 342 18.09 3.69 -14.59
C ALA A 342 18.03 2.32 -15.28
N GLY A 343 18.52 1.26 -14.61
CA GLY A 343 18.41 -0.11 -15.08
C GLY A 343 16.96 -0.58 -15.17
N ARG A 344 16.16 -0.36 -14.12
CA ARG A 344 14.73 -0.70 -14.08
C ARG A 344 13.93 0.01 -15.18
N ALA A 345 14.12 1.31 -15.32
CA ALA A 345 13.50 2.10 -16.38
C ALA A 345 13.88 1.58 -17.79
N THR A 346 15.17 1.29 -18.00
CA THR A 346 15.66 0.74 -19.28
C THR A 346 15.13 -0.66 -19.57
N GLU A 347 14.92 -1.47 -18.51
CA GLU A 347 14.31 -2.79 -18.61
C GLU A 347 12.83 -2.71 -19.00
N MET A 348 12.06 -1.80 -18.39
CA MET A 348 10.66 -1.55 -18.73
C MET A 348 10.48 -1.07 -20.18
N GLN A 349 11.48 -0.39 -20.75
CA GLN A 349 11.50 -0.03 -22.17
C GLN A 349 11.83 -1.21 -23.11
N GLY A 350 12.03 -2.43 -22.58
CA GLY A 350 12.34 -3.62 -23.36
C GLY A 350 13.82 -3.76 -23.75
N PHE A 351 14.75 -3.14 -23.02
CA PHE A 351 16.19 -3.18 -23.32
C PHE A 351 17.04 -3.86 -22.24
N PRO A 352 16.85 -5.16 -21.95
CA PRO A 352 17.50 -5.81 -20.80
C PRO A 352 19.03 -5.84 -20.89
N LYS A 353 19.64 -5.85 -22.09
CA LYS A 353 21.10 -5.79 -22.21
C LYS A 353 21.66 -4.44 -21.76
N GLN A 354 20.93 -3.35 -22.00
CA GLN A 354 21.33 -2.01 -21.54
C GLN A 354 21.03 -1.85 -20.05
N ALA A 355 19.91 -2.41 -19.56
CA ALA A 355 19.62 -2.48 -18.14
C ALA A 355 20.74 -3.20 -17.36
N GLU A 356 21.31 -4.28 -17.91
CA GLU A 356 22.45 -4.98 -17.31
C GLU A 356 23.65 -4.07 -17.11
N ASP A 357 23.97 -3.20 -18.08
CA ASP A 357 25.08 -2.24 -17.95
C ASP A 357 24.84 -1.27 -16.78
N HIS A 358 23.59 -0.86 -16.56
CA HIS A 358 23.20 -0.01 -15.42
C HIS A 358 23.32 -0.73 -14.07
N TYR A 359 22.87 -1.99 -13.98
CA TYR A 359 23.02 -2.79 -12.77
C TYR A 359 24.50 -3.10 -12.47
N GLU A 360 25.31 -3.40 -13.49
CA GLU A 360 26.76 -3.56 -13.31
C GLU A 360 27.42 -2.23 -12.88
N HIS A 361 26.97 -1.09 -13.39
CA HIS A 361 27.43 0.22 -12.94
C HIS A 361 27.04 0.50 -11.48
N ALA A 362 25.84 0.12 -11.05
CA ALA A 362 25.45 0.18 -9.64
C ALA A 362 26.44 -0.59 -8.75
N LEU A 363 26.84 -1.81 -9.15
CA LEU A 363 27.83 -2.61 -8.42
C LEU A 363 29.27 -2.08 -8.46
N VAL A 364 29.61 -1.25 -9.45
CA VAL A 364 30.89 -0.51 -9.47
C VAL A 364 30.88 0.60 -8.41
N LEU A 365 29.74 1.24 -8.21
CA LEU A 365 29.56 2.32 -7.23
C LEU A 365 29.42 1.79 -5.80
N ASP A 366 28.64 0.72 -5.64
CA ASP A 366 28.49 -0.03 -4.39
C ASP A 366 28.39 -1.53 -4.68
N GLY A 367 29.46 -2.26 -4.37
CA GLY A 367 29.55 -3.69 -4.59
C GLY A 367 28.63 -4.55 -3.70
N ALA A 368 27.90 -3.96 -2.76
CA ALA A 368 26.95 -4.64 -1.89
C ALA A 368 25.51 -4.12 -2.07
N PHE A 369 25.20 -3.42 -3.16
CA PHE A 369 23.86 -2.93 -3.43
C PHE A 369 22.91 -4.09 -3.83
N ASP A 370 22.10 -4.55 -2.87
CA ASP A 370 21.36 -5.80 -2.95
C ASP A 370 20.37 -5.88 -4.13
N LEU A 371 19.64 -4.80 -4.43
CA LEU A 371 18.71 -4.76 -5.56
C LEU A 371 19.42 -5.05 -6.90
N ALA A 372 20.58 -4.44 -7.14
CA ALA A 372 21.38 -4.70 -8.34
C ALA A 372 22.00 -6.10 -8.36
N LEU A 373 22.34 -6.67 -7.19
CA LEU A 373 22.80 -8.06 -7.10
C LEU A 373 21.70 -9.04 -7.50
N PHE A 374 20.48 -8.81 -7.02
CA PHE A 374 19.31 -9.62 -7.31
C PHE A 374 18.94 -9.57 -8.80
N ASP A 375 18.86 -8.38 -9.40
CA ASP A 375 18.54 -8.25 -10.82
C ASP A 375 19.60 -8.89 -11.72
N LEU A 376 20.88 -8.73 -11.40
CA LEU A 376 21.94 -9.44 -12.13
C LEU A 376 21.85 -10.97 -11.93
N ALA A 377 21.37 -11.44 -10.78
CA ALA A 377 21.14 -12.86 -10.53
C ALA A 377 19.96 -13.38 -11.36
N ARG A 378 18.87 -12.62 -11.49
CA ARG A 378 17.76 -12.90 -12.41
C ARG A 378 18.25 -12.99 -13.86
N PHE A 379 19.09 -12.06 -14.30
CA PHE A 379 19.62 -12.05 -15.66
C PHE A 379 20.59 -13.21 -15.91
N ALA A 380 21.36 -13.61 -14.90
CA ALA A 380 22.18 -14.82 -14.97
C ALA A 380 21.30 -16.08 -15.01
N SER A 381 20.23 -16.12 -14.22
CA SER A 381 19.22 -17.18 -14.25
C SER A 381 18.63 -17.34 -15.65
N ASP A 382 18.21 -16.24 -16.27
CA ASP A 382 17.63 -16.24 -17.63
C ASP A 382 18.55 -16.86 -18.66
N ARG A 383 19.86 -16.57 -18.58
CA ARG A 383 20.88 -17.16 -19.45
C ARG A 383 21.19 -18.63 -19.15
N GLY A 384 20.60 -19.21 -18.10
CA GLY A 384 20.91 -20.55 -17.63
C GLY A 384 22.25 -20.64 -16.88
N ASP A 385 22.77 -19.51 -16.38
CA ASP A 385 24.03 -19.44 -15.64
C ASP A 385 23.79 -19.49 -14.13
N ALA A 386 23.53 -20.70 -13.64
CA ALA A 386 23.29 -20.97 -12.23
C ALA A 386 24.48 -20.61 -11.33
N VAL A 387 25.72 -20.71 -11.84
CA VAL A 387 26.94 -20.36 -11.10
C VAL A 387 27.04 -18.84 -10.95
N ARG A 388 26.82 -18.13 -12.07
CA ARG A 388 26.40 -16.73 -12.18
C ARG A 388 25.56 -16.27 -11.01
N GLY A 389 24.28 -16.64 -11.08
CA GLY A 389 23.25 -16.13 -10.19
C GLY A 389 23.53 -16.49 -8.73
N LEU A 390 23.95 -17.72 -8.43
CA LEU A 390 24.20 -18.11 -7.04
C LEU A 390 25.38 -17.33 -6.44
N SER A 391 26.40 -17.01 -7.23
CA SER A 391 27.50 -16.17 -6.76
C SER A 391 27.08 -14.73 -6.47
N LEU A 392 26.03 -14.23 -7.12
CA LEU A 392 25.48 -12.90 -6.88
C LEU A 392 24.58 -12.90 -5.64
N LEU A 393 23.66 -13.87 -5.52
CA LEU A 393 22.80 -14.02 -4.35
C LEU A 393 23.61 -14.23 -3.07
N ASN A 394 24.66 -15.05 -3.09
CA ASN A 394 25.52 -15.28 -1.92
C ASN A 394 26.30 -14.03 -1.43
N ARG A 395 26.24 -12.90 -2.14
CA ARG A 395 26.81 -11.62 -1.69
C ARG A 395 25.81 -10.79 -0.90
N MET A 396 24.51 -11.04 -1.06
CA MET A 396 23.43 -10.38 -0.32
C MET A 396 23.35 -10.98 1.09
N ALA A 397 22.94 -10.18 2.07
CA ALA A 397 22.88 -10.64 3.47
C ALA A 397 21.84 -11.74 3.69
N ALA A 398 20.71 -11.69 2.98
CA ALA A 398 19.62 -12.66 3.03
C ALA A 398 19.45 -13.45 1.71
N GLY A 399 20.50 -13.52 0.88
CA GLY A 399 20.40 -14.11 -0.46
C GLY A 399 20.10 -15.61 -0.49
N ASP A 400 20.28 -16.34 0.62
CA ASP A 400 19.90 -17.75 0.77
C ASP A 400 18.42 -17.95 1.12
N ALA A 401 17.72 -16.91 1.59
CA ALA A 401 16.28 -16.90 1.78
C ALA A 401 15.51 -16.67 0.45
N GLU A 402 16.19 -16.14 -0.57
CA GLU A 402 15.60 -15.90 -1.88
C GLU A 402 15.11 -17.20 -2.54
N PRO A 403 13.85 -17.29 -3.02
CA PRO A 403 13.34 -18.48 -3.69
C PRO A 403 14.20 -18.91 -4.90
N LEU A 404 14.80 -17.94 -5.60
CA LEU A 404 15.69 -18.18 -6.72
C LEU A 404 16.97 -18.92 -6.30
N HIS A 405 17.43 -18.79 -5.05
CA HIS A 405 18.65 -19.46 -4.56
C HIS A 405 18.54 -20.98 -4.68
N ALA A 406 17.47 -21.57 -4.17
CA ALA A 406 17.23 -23.02 -4.22
C ALA A 406 17.15 -23.55 -5.66
N VAL A 407 16.55 -22.77 -6.57
CA VAL A 407 16.51 -23.10 -8.01
C VAL A 407 17.93 -23.13 -8.58
N LEU A 408 18.72 -22.09 -8.35
CA LEU A 408 20.08 -21.99 -8.88
C LEU A 408 21.01 -23.03 -8.26
N GLU A 409 20.85 -23.37 -6.98
CA GLU A 409 21.57 -24.46 -6.33
C GLU A 409 21.31 -25.80 -7.03
N TYR A 410 20.04 -26.12 -7.31
CA TYR A 410 19.65 -27.36 -7.98
C TYR A 410 20.26 -27.48 -9.39
N PHE A 411 20.27 -26.38 -10.15
CA PHE A 411 20.75 -26.36 -11.54
C PHE A 411 22.26 -26.16 -11.69
N GLN A 412 23.03 -26.14 -10.59
CA GLN A 412 24.49 -26.03 -10.69
C GLN A 412 25.10 -27.20 -11.47
N PRO A 413 26.11 -26.93 -12.33
CA PRO A 413 26.84 -27.98 -13.02
C PRO A 413 27.48 -28.96 -12.02
N THR A 414 27.08 -30.23 -12.08
CA THR A 414 27.66 -31.26 -11.21
C THR A 414 29.13 -31.50 -11.59
N PRO A 415 30.10 -31.33 -10.67
CA PRO A 415 31.48 -31.65 -10.95
C PRO A 415 31.61 -33.13 -11.30
N ARG A 416 32.39 -33.46 -12.33
CA ARG A 416 32.69 -34.85 -12.71
C ARG A 416 34.15 -35.19 -12.41
N PRO A 417 34.46 -35.70 -11.20
CA PRO A 417 35.81 -36.07 -10.81
C PRO A 417 36.44 -37.04 -11.81
N GLY A 418 37.67 -36.76 -12.24
CA GLY A 418 38.41 -37.60 -13.19
C GLY A 418 38.17 -37.31 -14.68
N LEU A 419 37.20 -36.45 -15.04
CA LEU A 419 37.02 -36.01 -16.43
C LEU A 419 37.85 -34.76 -16.73
N GLY A 420 39.03 -34.95 -17.33
CA GLY A 420 39.91 -33.84 -17.69
C GLY A 420 39.28 -32.89 -18.72
N ARG A 421 39.56 -31.59 -18.58
CA ARG A 421 39.06 -30.49 -19.45
C ARG A 421 39.13 -30.77 -20.96
N ASN A 422 40.16 -31.49 -21.43
CA ASN A 422 40.35 -31.81 -22.85
C ASN A 422 39.87 -33.23 -23.25
N HIS A 423 39.34 -34.04 -22.33
CA HIS A 423 38.83 -35.39 -22.63
C HIS A 423 37.55 -35.32 -23.47
N PRO A 424 37.21 -36.37 -24.23
CA PRO A 424 35.89 -36.51 -24.83
C PRO A 424 34.80 -36.32 -23.76
N CYS A 425 33.74 -35.58 -24.10
CA CYS A 425 32.67 -35.31 -23.16
C CYS A 425 31.85 -36.58 -22.85
N TRP A 426 31.41 -36.69 -21.60
CA TRP A 426 30.64 -37.81 -21.07
C TRP A 426 29.27 -37.99 -21.76
N CYS A 427 28.72 -36.93 -22.36
CA CYS A 427 27.41 -36.96 -23.04
C CYS A 427 27.42 -37.71 -24.38
N GLY A 428 28.55 -38.25 -24.82
CA GLY A 428 28.66 -39.00 -26.08
C GLY A 428 28.73 -38.13 -27.35
N SER A 429 28.77 -36.80 -27.24
CA SER A 429 28.84 -35.89 -28.40
C SER A 429 30.14 -35.95 -29.20
N GLY A 430 31.18 -36.60 -28.66
CA GLY A 430 32.52 -36.63 -29.25
C GLY A 430 33.31 -35.30 -29.13
N ARG A 431 32.70 -34.22 -28.64
CA ARG A 431 33.38 -32.93 -28.39
C ARG A 431 34.24 -32.98 -27.13
N LYS A 432 35.25 -32.11 -27.02
CA LYS A 432 36.03 -31.96 -25.76
C LYS A 432 35.12 -31.46 -24.64
N TYR A 433 35.30 -31.98 -23.42
CA TYR A 433 34.50 -31.62 -22.26
C TYR A 433 34.40 -30.10 -22.06
N LYS A 434 35.52 -29.36 -22.19
CA LYS A 434 35.56 -27.89 -22.13
C LYS A 434 34.68 -27.14 -23.11
N THR A 435 34.38 -27.75 -24.25
CA THR A 435 33.60 -27.15 -25.34
C THR A 435 32.16 -27.65 -25.30
N CYS A 436 31.88 -28.69 -24.52
CA CYS A 436 30.59 -29.34 -24.45
C CYS A 436 29.86 -28.99 -23.15
N HIS A 437 30.27 -29.58 -22.01
CA HIS A 437 29.53 -29.50 -20.73
C HIS A 437 30.35 -28.95 -19.56
N LEU A 438 31.63 -28.58 -19.74
CA LEU A 438 32.40 -28.00 -18.63
C LEU A 438 31.80 -26.66 -18.23
N GLY A 439 31.27 -26.59 -17.00
CA GLY A 439 30.60 -25.40 -16.48
C GLY A 439 29.22 -25.15 -17.11
N LYS A 440 28.64 -26.12 -17.82
CA LYS A 440 27.24 -26.06 -18.27
C LYS A 440 26.42 -27.07 -17.49
N GLY A 441 25.13 -26.77 -17.28
CA GLY A 441 24.21 -27.68 -16.61
C GLY A 441 24.14 -29.05 -17.32
N ASP A 442 24.04 -30.11 -16.52
CA ASP A 442 23.92 -31.50 -16.99
C ASP A 442 22.42 -31.89 -17.21
N HIS A 443 21.50 -30.95 -16.98
CA HIS A 443 20.04 -31.17 -16.95
C HIS A 443 19.41 -31.23 -18.34
N ALA A 444 18.46 -32.15 -18.50
CA ALA A 444 17.68 -32.26 -19.73
C ALA A 444 16.75 -31.05 -19.91
N LEU A 445 16.33 -30.78 -21.15
CA LEU A 445 15.35 -29.71 -21.41
C LEU A 445 14.02 -29.96 -20.68
N SER A 446 13.65 -31.21 -20.44
CA SER A 446 12.48 -31.59 -19.65
C SER A 446 12.57 -31.21 -18.17
N GLU A 447 13.79 -31.05 -17.64
CA GLU A 447 14.02 -30.56 -16.26
C GLU A 447 14.16 -29.04 -16.25
N ARG A 448 14.87 -28.46 -17.22
CA ARG A 448 15.01 -26.99 -17.36
C ARG A 448 13.70 -26.29 -17.72
N ALA A 449 12.72 -27.01 -18.27
CA ALA A 449 11.39 -26.47 -18.53
C ALA A 449 10.75 -25.89 -17.25
N GLY A 450 10.88 -26.56 -16.10
CA GLY A 450 10.41 -26.00 -14.83
C GLY A 450 11.13 -24.70 -14.46
N TRP A 451 12.44 -24.62 -14.72
CA TRP A 451 13.20 -23.39 -14.52
C TRP A 451 12.76 -22.27 -15.47
N LEU A 452 12.48 -22.59 -16.74
CA LEU A 452 11.92 -21.64 -17.70
C LEU A 452 10.58 -21.05 -17.22
N TYR A 453 9.71 -21.88 -16.66
CA TYR A 453 8.46 -21.41 -16.04
C TYR A 453 8.74 -20.48 -14.85
N GLN A 454 9.72 -20.82 -13.99
CA GLN A 454 10.11 -19.95 -12.87
C GLN A 454 10.69 -18.60 -13.33
N LYS A 455 11.44 -18.56 -14.43
CA LYS A 455 11.92 -17.29 -15.02
C LYS A 455 10.75 -16.39 -15.43
N ALA A 456 9.75 -16.98 -16.09
CA ALA A 456 8.55 -16.26 -16.46
C ALA A 456 7.75 -15.80 -15.23
N LYS A 457 7.59 -16.64 -14.19
CA LYS A 457 6.97 -16.24 -12.91
C LYS A 457 7.70 -15.03 -12.30
N LEU A 458 9.02 -15.07 -12.21
CA LEU A 458 9.82 -13.95 -11.68
C LEU A 458 9.66 -12.67 -12.52
N HIS A 459 9.52 -12.78 -13.85
CA HIS A 459 9.21 -11.64 -14.72
C HIS A 459 7.83 -11.05 -14.43
N ALA A 460 6.81 -11.90 -14.29
CA ALA A 460 5.44 -11.46 -13.99
C ALA A 460 5.29 -10.90 -12.56
N GLN A 461 6.20 -11.20 -11.64
CA GLN A 461 6.21 -10.60 -10.29
C GLN A 461 6.85 -9.20 -10.26
N GLU A 462 7.33 -8.69 -11.39
CA GLU A 462 7.77 -7.30 -11.50
C GLU A 462 6.58 -6.34 -11.60
N LEU A 463 6.83 -5.06 -11.31
CA LEU A 463 5.81 -4.02 -11.09
C LEU A 463 4.81 -3.84 -12.24
N GLY A 464 5.18 -4.11 -13.50
CA GLY A 464 4.25 -4.00 -14.63
C GLY A 464 3.15 -5.08 -14.70
N TRP A 465 3.23 -6.13 -13.88
CA TRP A 465 2.27 -7.25 -13.89
C TRP A 465 1.72 -7.56 -12.48
N ARG A 466 2.18 -6.82 -11.47
CA ARG A 466 1.85 -7.06 -10.06
C ARG A 466 0.38 -6.80 -9.77
N ASP A 467 -0.17 -5.69 -10.25
CA ASP A 467 -1.56 -5.31 -10.01
C ASP A 467 -2.53 -6.35 -10.56
N GLN A 468 -2.27 -6.84 -11.77
CA GLN A 468 -3.07 -7.91 -12.38
C GLN A 468 -2.99 -9.22 -11.57
N ILE A 469 -1.82 -9.55 -11.02
CA ILE A 469 -1.68 -10.71 -10.13
C ILE A 469 -2.47 -10.51 -8.83
N VAL A 470 -2.45 -9.30 -8.26
CA VAL A 470 -3.20 -8.95 -7.05
C VAL A 470 -4.69 -9.04 -7.31
N GLU A 471 -5.19 -8.45 -8.40
CA GLU A 471 -6.59 -8.54 -8.84
C GLU A 471 -7.05 -10.01 -8.94
N TYR A 472 -6.26 -10.85 -9.61
CA TYR A 472 -6.59 -12.28 -9.73
C TYR A 472 -6.52 -13.02 -8.38
N ALA A 473 -5.62 -12.62 -7.48
CA ALA A 473 -5.54 -13.20 -6.14
C ALA A 473 -6.74 -12.79 -5.27
N GLU A 474 -7.24 -11.57 -5.40
CA GLU A 474 -8.46 -11.10 -4.72
C GLU A 474 -9.67 -11.93 -5.17
N ILE A 475 -9.89 -12.05 -6.49
CA ILE A 475 -10.96 -12.91 -7.05
C ILE A 475 -10.81 -14.35 -6.57
N ARG A 476 -9.57 -14.88 -6.57
CA ARG A 476 -9.30 -16.26 -6.16
C ARG A 476 -9.61 -16.49 -4.68
N SER A 477 -9.36 -15.50 -3.83
CA SER A 477 -9.45 -15.60 -2.37
C SER A 477 -10.80 -15.19 -1.78
N GLU A 478 -11.72 -14.62 -2.57
CA GLU A 478 -13.02 -14.09 -2.11
C GLU A 478 -13.80 -15.08 -1.21
N ASN A 479 -13.71 -16.38 -1.50
CA ASN A 479 -14.43 -17.43 -0.77
C ASN A 479 -13.54 -18.25 0.18
N TRP A 480 -12.30 -17.84 0.41
CA TRP A 480 -11.35 -18.54 1.29
C TRP A 480 -11.48 -18.05 2.73
N PRO A 481 -11.32 -18.93 3.74
CA PRO A 481 -11.43 -18.53 5.13
C PRO A 481 -10.14 -17.88 5.67
N GLY A 482 -10.31 -16.78 6.41
CA GLY A 482 -9.28 -16.19 7.27
C GLY A 482 -8.46 -15.06 6.63
N ASP A 483 -7.86 -14.23 7.46
CA ASP A 483 -7.26 -12.95 7.08
C ASP A 483 -5.99 -13.10 6.20
N ALA A 484 -5.44 -14.31 6.12
CA ALA A 484 -4.31 -14.65 5.25
C ALA A 484 -4.72 -15.13 3.84
N ALA A 485 -6.02 -15.08 3.49
CA ALA A 485 -6.55 -15.63 2.25
C ALA A 485 -5.89 -15.01 1.00
N LEU A 486 -5.76 -13.68 0.94
CA LEU A 486 -5.11 -12.98 -0.17
C LEU A 486 -3.64 -13.39 -0.32
N PHE A 487 -2.87 -13.40 0.77
CA PHE A 487 -1.47 -13.84 0.76
C PHE A 487 -1.30 -15.28 0.28
N GLN A 488 -2.23 -16.17 0.63
CA GLN A 488 -2.21 -17.55 0.13
C GLN A 488 -2.55 -17.62 -1.35
N ALA A 489 -3.48 -16.80 -1.83
CA ALA A 489 -3.88 -16.76 -3.23
C ALA A 489 -2.78 -16.17 -4.14
N LEU A 490 -1.99 -15.22 -3.65
CA LEU A 490 -0.80 -14.70 -4.36
C LEU A 490 0.23 -15.81 -4.68
N GLU A 491 0.26 -16.88 -3.89
CA GLU A 491 1.08 -18.07 -4.13
C GLU A 491 0.33 -19.22 -4.82
N ASP A 492 -0.96 -19.06 -5.15
CA ASP A 492 -1.74 -20.08 -5.87
C ASP A 492 -1.21 -20.20 -7.33
N PRO A 493 -0.79 -21.40 -7.77
CA PRO A 493 -0.28 -21.60 -9.13
C PRO A 493 -1.27 -21.24 -10.24
N LEU A 494 -2.58 -21.20 -9.97
CA LEU A 494 -3.58 -20.75 -10.94
C LEU A 494 -3.42 -19.25 -11.23
N VAL A 495 -3.28 -18.42 -10.19
CA VAL A 495 -3.23 -16.96 -10.30
C VAL A 495 -2.08 -16.54 -11.20
N THR A 496 -0.86 -17.02 -10.91
CA THR A 496 0.30 -16.72 -11.75
C THR A 496 0.16 -17.30 -13.17
N ASP A 497 -0.37 -18.51 -13.33
CA ASP A 497 -0.50 -19.14 -14.66
C ASP A 497 -1.53 -18.42 -15.55
N VAL A 498 -2.59 -17.85 -14.97
CA VAL A 498 -3.55 -17.00 -15.70
C VAL A 498 -2.88 -15.68 -16.10
N ALA A 499 -2.22 -14.98 -15.19
CA ALA A 499 -1.48 -13.75 -15.52
C ALA A 499 -0.43 -13.98 -16.62
N LEU A 500 0.29 -15.10 -16.55
CA LEU A 500 1.29 -15.46 -17.56
C LEU A 500 0.66 -15.62 -18.95
N PHE A 501 -0.36 -16.43 -19.11
CA PHE A 501 -0.79 -16.86 -20.44
C PHE A 501 -2.04 -16.16 -20.96
N GLU A 502 -3.04 -15.97 -20.09
CA GLU A 502 -4.27 -15.26 -20.42
C GLU A 502 -4.10 -13.74 -20.25
N GLY A 503 -3.35 -13.28 -19.23
CA GLY A 503 -3.04 -11.87 -19.00
C GLY A 503 -1.96 -11.29 -19.92
N GLY A 504 -1.09 -12.14 -20.46
CA GLY A 504 -0.09 -11.76 -21.46
C GLY A 504 1.35 -11.63 -20.95
N ALA A 505 1.59 -11.80 -19.64
CA ALA A 505 2.92 -11.62 -19.04
C ALA A 505 3.99 -12.58 -19.61
N PHE A 506 3.58 -13.77 -20.05
CA PHE A 506 4.48 -14.72 -20.70
C PHE A 506 4.88 -14.26 -22.11
N ALA A 507 3.98 -13.61 -22.85
CA ALA A 507 4.31 -13.08 -24.17
C ALA A 507 5.31 -11.93 -24.06
N ASP A 508 5.08 -11.03 -23.10
CA ASP A 508 6.00 -9.96 -22.74
C ASP A 508 7.36 -10.50 -22.27
N PHE A 509 7.38 -11.50 -21.37
CA PHE A 509 8.62 -12.18 -20.98
C PHE A 509 9.41 -12.70 -22.19
N VAL A 510 8.75 -13.35 -23.15
CA VAL A 510 9.42 -13.89 -24.34
C VAL A 510 9.91 -12.79 -25.28
N GLU A 511 9.20 -11.67 -25.38
CA GLU A 511 9.59 -10.50 -26.16
C GLU A 511 10.80 -9.79 -25.55
N CYS A 512 10.69 -9.43 -24.27
CA CYS A 512 11.71 -8.69 -23.53
C CYS A 512 12.94 -9.54 -23.23
N ARG A 513 12.76 -10.75 -22.68
CA ARG A 513 13.84 -11.59 -22.11
C ARG A 513 14.34 -12.68 -23.05
N GLY A 514 13.62 -12.97 -24.14
CA GLY A 514 13.92 -14.08 -25.04
C GLY A 514 15.35 -14.10 -25.59
N ASP A 515 15.92 -12.91 -25.80
CA ASP A 515 17.29 -12.69 -26.26
C ASP A 515 18.39 -13.12 -25.27
N LEU A 516 18.03 -13.28 -24.00
CA LEU A 516 18.91 -13.77 -22.94
C LEU A 516 18.85 -15.30 -22.81
N LEU A 517 17.73 -15.91 -23.18
CA LEU A 517 17.49 -17.33 -22.92
C LEU A 517 18.42 -18.24 -23.72
N PRO A 518 18.78 -19.44 -23.18
CA PRO A 518 19.36 -20.51 -23.98
C PRO A 518 18.52 -20.78 -25.22
N PRO A 519 19.12 -21.01 -26.41
CA PRO A 519 18.36 -21.14 -27.67
C PRO A 519 17.28 -22.22 -27.68
N ASP A 520 17.48 -23.30 -26.92
CA ASP A 520 16.50 -24.38 -26.80
C ASP A 520 15.36 -24.07 -25.81
N GLU A 521 15.64 -23.29 -24.76
CA GLU A 521 14.62 -22.72 -23.87
C GLU A 521 13.80 -21.66 -24.59
N PHE A 522 14.42 -20.77 -25.38
CA PHE A 522 13.69 -19.79 -26.19
C PHE A 522 12.76 -20.47 -27.20
N ALA A 523 13.24 -21.51 -27.89
CA ALA A 523 12.41 -22.28 -28.81
C ALA A 523 11.27 -23.03 -28.10
N LEU A 524 11.47 -23.44 -26.84
CA LEU A 524 10.43 -24.04 -26.02
C LEU A 524 9.40 -22.99 -25.58
N ALA A 525 9.84 -21.81 -25.15
CA ALA A 525 8.96 -20.71 -24.77
C ALA A 525 8.06 -20.27 -25.93
N ARG A 526 8.62 -20.17 -27.15
CA ARG A 526 7.82 -19.90 -28.37
C ARG A 526 6.79 -20.99 -28.66
N GLN A 527 7.04 -22.25 -28.31
CA GLN A 527 6.02 -23.30 -28.42
C GLN A 527 4.92 -23.14 -27.37
N TRP A 528 5.26 -22.68 -26.16
CA TRP A 528 4.29 -22.48 -25.10
C TRP A 528 3.30 -21.36 -25.40
N GLN A 529 3.71 -20.32 -26.16
CA GLN A 529 2.80 -19.26 -26.63
C GLN A 529 1.65 -19.77 -27.49
N GLU A 530 1.81 -20.94 -28.13
CA GLU A 530 0.80 -21.56 -28.99
C GLU A 530 -0.07 -22.58 -28.23
N VAL A 531 0.18 -22.79 -26.93
CA VAL A 531 -0.57 -23.74 -26.11
C VAL A 531 -1.64 -23.00 -25.34
N GLU A 532 -2.91 -23.36 -25.57
CA GLU A 532 -4.05 -22.89 -24.79
C GLU A 532 -4.33 -23.76 -23.56
N ARG A 533 -4.99 -23.18 -22.56
CA ARG A 533 -5.57 -23.92 -21.43
C ARG A 533 -6.72 -24.78 -21.95
N SER A 534 -6.85 -25.99 -21.42
CA SER A 534 -7.93 -26.89 -21.82
C SER A 534 -8.48 -27.68 -20.63
N LEU A 535 -9.66 -28.25 -20.84
CA LEU A 535 -10.29 -29.19 -19.94
C LEU A 535 -9.91 -30.61 -20.36
N HIS A 536 -9.36 -31.38 -19.41
CA HIS A 536 -8.85 -32.72 -19.65
C HIS A 536 -9.61 -33.76 -18.83
N GLU A 537 -9.86 -34.92 -19.43
CA GLU A 537 -10.33 -36.12 -18.73
C GLU A 537 -9.13 -37.04 -18.42
N VAL A 538 -9.04 -37.48 -17.16
CA VAL A 538 -8.01 -38.43 -16.73
C VAL A 538 -8.38 -39.85 -17.19
N GLU A 539 -7.65 -40.39 -18.19
CA GLU A 539 -7.87 -41.75 -18.73
C GLU A 539 -6.95 -42.80 -18.09
N GLU A 540 -5.84 -42.41 -17.45
CA GLU A 540 -4.96 -43.30 -16.69
C GLU A 540 -4.25 -42.54 -15.57
N VAL A 541 -4.05 -43.19 -14.42
CA VAL A 541 -3.27 -42.65 -13.29
C VAL A 541 -2.14 -43.61 -12.96
N ARG A 542 -0.91 -43.08 -12.91
CA ARG A 542 0.29 -43.78 -12.45
C ARG A 542 0.82 -43.03 -11.22
N PRO A 543 0.38 -43.41 -9.99
CA PRO A 543 0.69 -42.67 -8.78
C PRO A 543 2.20 -42.48 -8.56
N GLY A 544 2.60 -41.24 -8.31
CA GLY A 544 3.99 -40.81 -8.14
C GLY A 544 4.81 -40.72 -9.44
N ALA A 545 4.16 -40.87 -10.61
CA ALA A 545 4.86 -40.89 -11.90
C ALA A 545 4.19 -40.05 -13.00
N GLY A 546 2.87 -40.12 -13.14
CA GLY A 546 2.18 -39.35 -14.18
C GLY A 546 0.71 -39.70 -14.42
N LEU A 547 0.15 -39.03 -15.42
CA LEU A 547 -1.24 -39.15 -15.85
C LEU A 547 -1.29 -39.38 -17.36
N THR A 548 -2.33 -40.04 -17.85
CA THR A 548 -2.72 -39.96 -19.27
C THR A 548 -3.97 -39.10 -19.35
N LEU A 549 -3.85 -37.97 -20.05
CA LEU A 549 -4.92 -36.99 -20.19
C LEU A 549 -5.46 -37.00 -21.60
N ARG A 550 -6.80 -36.91 -21.71
CA ARG A 550 -7.49 -36.63 -22.96
C ARG A 550 -8.01 -35.20 -22.93
N ASP A 551 -7.54 -34.38 -23.86
CA ASP A 551 -8.05 -33.03 -24.08
C ASP A 551 -9.48 -33.11 -24.63
N LEU A 552 -10.43 -32.44 -23.99
CA LEU A 552 -11.83 -32.48 -24.37
C LEU A 552 -12.21 -31.47 -25.47
N ARG A 553 -11.36 -30.47 -25.74
CA ARG A 553 -11.52 -29.50 -26.84
C ARG A 553 -10.96 -30.08 -28.14
N THR A 554 -9.76 -30.68 -28.08
CA THR A 554 -9.05 -31.17 -29.28
C THR A 554 -9.19 -32.68 -29.51
N GLY A 555 -9.42 -33.46 -28.46
CA GLY A 555 -9.42 -34.93 -28.49
C GLY A 555 -8.03 -35.57 -28.40
N ASP A 556 -6.97 -34.77 -28.30
CA ASP A 556 -5.60 -35.25 -28.16
C ASP A 556 -5.41 -36.06 -26.87
N ARG A 557 -4.52 -37.05 -26.93
CA ARG A 557 -4.11 -37.87 -25.77
C ARG A 557 -2.64 -37.68 -25.49
N ARG A 558 -2.30 -37.33 -24.25
CA ARG A 558 -0.93 -37.05 -23.83
C ARG A 558 -0.59 -37.76 -22.53
N ASP A 559 0.61 -38.34 -22.49
CA ASP A 559 1.22 -38.85 -21.27
C ASP A 559 1.99 -37.73 -20.58
N ILE A 560 1.52 -37.37 -19.38
CA ILE A 560 2.03 -36.24 -18.62
C ILE A 560 2.90 -36.76 -17.48
N ARG A 561 4.10 -36.17 -17.34
CA ARG A 561 4.92 -36.35 -16.15
C ARG A 561 4.42 -35.40 -15.08
N GLU A 562 3.75 -35.97 -14.08
CA GLU A 562 3.20 -35.23 -12.94
C GLU A 562 3.24 -36.17 -11.73
N VAL A 563 3.85 -35.72 -10.63
CA VAL A 563 4.11 -36.57 -9.46
C VAL A 563 3.07 -36.34 -8.38
N THR A 564 2.76 -35.09 -8.05
CA THR A 564 1.99 -34.71 -6.86
C THR A 564 0.49 -34.94 -7.07
N ALA A 565 -0.09 -34.41 -8.13
CA ALA A 565 -1.51 -34.59 -8.45
C ALA A 565 -1.84 -36.05 -8.78
N SER A 566 -0.90 -36.83 -9.34
CA SER A 566 -1.09 -38.27 -9.62
C SER A 566 -1.40 -39.12 -8.38
N HIS A 567 -1.11 -38.61 -7.17
CA HIS A 567 -1.51 -39.25 -5.91
C HIS A 567 -2.97 -39.00 -5.53
N GLN A 568 -3.58 -37.94 -6.05
CA GLN A 568 -4.92 -37.47 -5.66
C GLN A 568 -5.96 -37.66 -6.77
N MET A 569 -5.55 -37.75 -8.03
CA MET A 569 -6.45 -37.88 -9.17
C MET A 569 -7.02 -39.30 -9.32
N HIS A 570 -8.21 -39.37 -9.92
CA HIS A 570 -8.91 -40.62 -10.20
C HIS A 570 -9.25 -40.74 -11.69
N LEU A 571 -9.47 -41.98 -12.15
CA LEU A 571 -9.95 -42.24 -13.49
C LEU A 571 -11.30 -41.52 -13.71
N GLY A 572 -11.42 -40.75 -14.80
CA GLY A 572 -12.61 -39.97 -15.13
C GLY A 572 -12.72 -38.62 -14.43
N SER A 573 -11.74 -38.24 -13.60
CA SER A 573 -11.63 -36.87 -13.08
C SER A 573 -11.50 -35.88 -14.24
N LEU A 574 -12.15 -34.73 -14.12
CA LEU A 574 -11.95 -33.60 -15.03
C LEU A 574 -11.01 -32.59 -14.36
N ILE A 575 -10.02 -32.11 -15.11
CA ILE A 575 -9.10 -31.07 -14.66
C ILE A 575 -8.95 -29.98 -15.73
N CYS A 576 -8.99 -28.72 -15.32
CA CYS A 576 -8.59 -27.59 -16.16
C CYS A 576 -7.11 -27.31 -15.89
N ALA A 577 -6.29 -27.39 -16.93
CA ALA A 577 -4.84 -27.18 -16.82
C ALA A 577 -4.23 -26.84 -18.18
N ARG A 578 -3.07 -26.20 -18.15
CA ARG A 578 -2.22 -25.99 -19.33
C ARG A 578 -1.18 -27.11 -19.45
N VAL A 579 -1.30 -27.92 -20.51
CA VAL A 579 -0.41 -29.05 -20.78
C VAL A 579 0.61 -28.64 -21.84
N VAL A 580 1.84 -28.37 -21.41
CA VAL A 580 2.91 -27.85 -22.27
C VAL A 580 3.97 -28.91 -22.60
N PRO A 581 4.64 -28.80 -23.77
CA PRO A 581 5.80 -29.64 -24.05
C PRO A 581 6.95 -29.27 -23.11
N ALA A 582 7.75 -30.26 -22.71
CA ALA A 582 8.94 -30.10 -21.87
C ALA A 582 10.02 -31.07 -22.37
N GLY A 583 10.77 -30.67 -23.39
CA GLY A 583 11.74 -31.54 -24.07
C GLY A 583 11.06 -32.71 -24.78
N ASP A 584 11.36 -33.93 -24.31
CA ASP A 584 10.77 -35.18 -24.80
C ASP A 584 9.53 -35.64 -24.01
N THR A 585 9.05 -34.81 -23.08
CA THR A 585 7.90 -35.09 -22.21
C THR A 585 6.83 -34.00 -22.31
N TRP A 586 5.66 -34.23 -21.70
CA TRP A 586 4.61 -33.24 -21.47
C TRP A 586 4.43 -33.03 -19.97
N GLN A 587 4.25 -31.79 -19.54
CA GLN A 587 4.19 -31.41 -18.12
C GLN A 587 3.13 -30.33 -17.88
N ILE A 588 2.80 -30.12 -16.61
CA ILE A 588 1.97 -29.02 -16.12
C ILE A 588 2.80 -28.29 -15.06
N PHE A 589 2.95 -26.98 -15.20
CA PHE A 589 3.71 -26.14 -14.26
C PHE A 589 2.82 -25.21 -13.44
N GLY A 590 1.74 -24.70 -14.05
CA GLY A 590 0.72 -23.90 -13.38
C GLY A 590 -0.32 -24.73 -12.63
N GLY A 591 -1.47 -24.09 -12.34
CA GLY A 591 -2.59 -24.70 -11.61
C GLY A 591 -3.17 -25.97 -12.27
N ILE A 592 -3.51 -26.96 -11.44
CA ILE A 592 -4.30 -28.14 -11.82
C ILE A 592 -5.64 -28.01 -11.12
N GLU A 593 -6.65 -27.50 -11.82
CA GLU A 593 -7.96 -27.22 -11.23
C GLU A 593 -8.93 -28.38 -11.45
N PRO A 594 -9.35 -29.11 -10.41
CA PRO A 594 -10.39 -30.13 -10.52
C PRO A 594 -11.74 -29.50 -10.84
N ILE A 595 -12.44 -30.08 -11.82
CA ILE A 595 -13.73 -29.59 -12.31
C ILE A 595 -14.81 -30.65 -12.07
N SER A 596 -15.97 -30.22 -11.59
CA SER A 596 -17.13 -31.09 -11.43
C SER A 596 -17.83 -31.34 -12.77
N GLN A 597 -18.51 -32.48 -12.91
CA GLN A 597 -19.11 -32.90 -14.19
C GLN A 597 -20.21 -31.95 -14.67
N ASP A 598 -20.93 -31.32 -13.76
CA ASP A 598 -21.98 -30.33 -14.04
C ASP A 598 -21.42 -29.02 -14.62
N ARG A 599 -20.18 -28.66 -14.27
CA ARG A 599 -19.50 -27.44 -14.76
C ARG A 599 -18.72 -27.65 -16.06
N ARG A 600 -18.67 -28.89 -16.57
CA ARG A 600 -17.96 -29.23 -17.82
C ARG A 600 -18.42 -28.37 -19.01
N ALA A 601 -19.73 -28.20 -19.18
CA ALA A 601 -20.26 -27.53 -20.36
C ALA A 601 -20.03 -26.02 -20.33
N SER A 602 -20.19 -25.38 -19.16
CA SER A 602 -19.94 -23.95 -18.98
C SER A 602 -18.46 -23.62 -19.15
N LEU A 603 -17.56 -24.39 -18.53
CA LEU A 603 -16.12 -24.15 -18.67
C LEU A 603 -15.63 -24.36 -20.11
N LEU A 604 -16.12 -25.37 -20.83
CA LEU A 604 -15.77 -25.54 -22.25
C LEU A 604 -16.24 -24.36 -23.09
N ALA A 605 -17.42 -23.81 -22.81
CA ALA A 605 -17.92 -22.63 -23.52
C ALA A 605 -17.05 -21.40 -23.26
N ALA A 606 -16.62 -21.17 -22.01
CA ALA A 606 -15.70 -20.08 -21.66
C ALA A 606 -14.33 -20.27 -22.33
N LEU A 607 -13.75 -21.46 -22.29
CA LEU A 607 -12.45 -21.74 -22.93
C LEU A 607 -12.48 -21.63 -24.46
N ASP A 608 -13.64 -21.82 -25.10
CA ASP A 608 -13.80 -21.67 -26.55
C ASP A 608 -14.16 -20.23 -26.97
N ASP A 609 -14.44 -19.33 -26.02
CA ASP A 609 -14.73 -17.93 -26.27
C ASP A 609 -13.47 -17.07 -26.09
N GLU A 610 -12.90 -16.63 -27.22
CA GLU A 610 -11.72 -15.75 -27.28
C GLU A 610 -11.95 -14.38 -26.62
N THR A 611 -13.19 -14.03 -26.26
CA THR A 611 -13.54 -12.78 -25.58
C THR A 611 -13.68 -12.92 -24.06
N THR A 612 -13.48 -14.12 -23.51
CA THR A 612 -13.49 -14.34 -22.05
C THR A 612 -12.37 -13.55 -21.40
N ASP A 613 -12.72 -12.67 -20.46
CA ASP A 613 -11.74 -11.93 -19.70
C ASP A 613 -10.94 -12.88 -18.79
N PRO A 614 -9.62 -12.72 -18.64
CA PRO A 614 -8.85 -13.53 -17.71
C PRO A 614 -9.37 -13.50 -16.26
N ALA A 615 -9.92 -12.37 -15.79
CA ALA A 615 -10.54 -12.25 -14.47
C ALA A 615 -11.77 -13.15 -14.34
N ASP A 616 -12.66 -13.15 -15.35
CA ASP A 616 -13.82 -14.05 -15.42
C ASP A 616 -13.37 -15.53 -15.38
N LEU A 617 -12.25 -15.86 -16.04
CA LEU A 617 -11.70 -17.21 -15.99
C LEU A 617 -11.25 -17.60 -14.57
N VAL A 618 -10.63 -16.69 -13.82
CA VAL A 618 -10.27 -16.92 -12.41
C VAL A 618 -11.52 -17.13 -11.57
N GLU A 619 -12.56 -16.32 -11.75
CA GLU A 619 -13.85 -16.46 -11.05
C GLU A 619 -14.47 -17.84 -11.31
N ILE A 620 -14.60 -18.22 -12.59
CA ILE A 620 -15.11 -19.54 -13.01
C ILE A 620 -14.26 -20.65 -12.36
N LEU A 621 -12.94 -20.55 -12.36
CA LEU A 621 -12.09 -21.59 -11.76
C LEU A 621 -12.08 -21.57 -10.23
N SER A 622 -12.66 -20.55 -9.60
CA SER A 622 -12.78 -20.38 -8.15
C SER A 622 -14.14 -20.76 -7.58
N GLU A 623 -15.18 -20.89 -8.41
CA GLU A 623 -16.54 -21.31 -8.00
C GLU A 623 -16.59 -22.59 -7.12
N ARG A 624 -15.59 -23.47 -7.19
CA ARG A 624 -15.52 -24.67 -6.32
C ARG A 624 -15.41 -24.35 -4.82
N PHE A 625 -15.03 -23.12 -4.49
CA PHE A 625 -14.92 -22.63 -3.11
C PHE A 625 -16.19 -21.94 -2.63
N VAL A 626 -17.15 -21.66 -3.51
CA VAL A 626 -18.43 -21.03 -3.14
C VAL A 626 -19.17 -21.93 -2.15
N PRO A 627 -19.59 -21.41 -0.99
CA PRO A 627 -20.35 -22.18 -0.02
C PRO A 627 -21.63 -22.75 -0.63
N VAL A 628 -21.84 -24.05 -0.49
CA VAL A 628 -23.11 -24.67 -0.89
C VAL A 628 -24.20 -24.13 0.05
N SER A 629 -25.07 -23.25 -0.44
CA SER A 629 -26.23 -22.78 0.32
C SER A 629 -27.12 -23.99 0.67
N GLY A 630 -27.17 -24.34 1.96
CA GLY A 630 -27.94 -25.46 2.51
C GLY A 630 -29.35 -25.07 2.92
#